data_AF-A0A369SY77-F1
#
_entry.id   AF-A0A369SY77-F1
#
_cell.length_a   1.000
_cell.length_b   1.000
_cell.length_c   1.000
_cell.angle_alpha   90.00
_cell.angle_beta   90.00
_cell.angle_gamma   90.00
#
_symmetry.space_group_name_H-M   'P 1'
#
loop_
_entity.id
_entity.type
_entity.pdbx_description
1 polymer ?
#
loop_
_entity_poly.entity_id
_entity_poly.type
_entity_poly.pdbx_seq_one_letter_code
_entity_poly.pdbx_strand_id
1 'polypeptide(L)'
;MKHLQFLRRYKDALLSGEKKLTIRTTKPNLRKGDTFIAHCGGRVIGKFKVIDIYLKKIKDITEEEAKLDGFSSKEELLRELRSYYRGLNENKEVVIIKFEPLEIFKDEISSEDFAWGGRKIDPVELAKLLLEKDDRLTEKHREYLEILIKEGSIRKAAIKLGGLNKRGIFRKILREGFIRLKRKGII
;
A
#
# COMPACT_ATOMS: atom_id res chain seq x y z
N MET A 1 0.32 -11.58 0.84
CA MET A 1 1.41 -10.72 0.34
C MET A 1 1.47 -9.47 1.20
N LYS A 2 2.65 -9.05 1.66
CA LYS A 2 2.83 -7.89 2.55
C LYS A 2 2.97 -6.62 1.72
N HIS A 3 2.56 -5.48 2.27
CA HIS A 3 2.54 -4.20 1.58
C HIS A 3 3.16 -3.11 2.43
N LEU A 4 3.86 -2.18 1.80
CA LEU A 4 4.51 -1.06 2.48
C LEU A 4 4.24 0.24 1.73
N GLN A 5 3.63 1.22 2.41
CA GLN A 5 3.30 2.52 1.83
C GLN A 5 4.41 3.54 2.08
N PHE A 6 4.78 4.28 1.03
CA PHE A 6 5.74 5.37 1.04
C PHE A 6 5.08 6.69 0.64
N LEU A 7 5.67 7.79 1.10
CA LEU A 7 5.30 9.15 0.69
C LEU A 7 5.70 9.38 -0.77
N ARG A 8 4.90 10.17 -1.50
CA ARG A 8 5.04 10.41 -2.94
C ARG A 8 6.45 10.86 -3.36
N ARG A 9 7.16 11.63 -2.52
CA ARG A 9 8.52 12.10 -2.81
C ARG A 9 9.53 10.98 -3.07
N TYR A 10 9.28 9.78 -2.52
CA TYR A 10 10.19 8.65 -2.66
C TYR A 10 9.96 7.87 -3.96
N LYS A 11 9.05 8.31 -4.84
CA LYS A 11 8.70 7.59 -6.06
C LYS A 11 9.92 7.31 -6.92
N ASP A 12 10.69 8.35 -7.26
CA ASP A 12 11.79 8.23 -8.22
C ASP A 12 12.94 7.40 -7.63
N ALA A 13 13.30 7.65 -6.36
CA ALA A 13 14.32 6.88 -5.64
C ALA A 13 13.96 5.39 -5.45
N LEU A 14 12.66 5.05 -5.34
CA LEU A 14 12.22 3.66 -5.31
C LEU A 14 12.24 3.01 -6.70
N LEU A 15 11.92 3.76 -7.76
CA LEU A 15 11.95 3.28 -9.15
C LEU A 15 13.39 3.06 -9.64
N SER A 16 14.33 3.93 -9.26
CA SER A 16 15.76 3.80 -9.57
C SER A 16 16.43 2.70 -8.76
N GLY A 17 15.84 2.27 -7.65
CA GLY A 17 16.45 1.33 -6.71
C GLY A 17 17.52 1.96 -5.79
N GLU A 18 17.67 3.28 -5.82
CA GLU A 18 18.58 4.03 -4.96
C GLU A 18 18.15 3.98 -3.50
N LYS A 19 16.83 4.04 -3.25
CA LYS A 19 16.28 3.94 -1.89
C LYS A 19 16.31 2.48 -1.44
N LYS A 20 17.17 2.19 -0.46
CA LYS A 20 17.41 0.83 0.08
C LYS A 20 17.04 0.68 1.56
N LEU A 21 16.57 1.76 2.18
CA LEU A 21 16.25 1.80 3.60
C LEU A 21 14.97 2.60 3.85
N THR A 22 14.23 2.24 4.91
CA THR A 22 13.21 3.11 5.49
C THR A 22 13.23 3.10 7.01
N ILE A 23 13.01 4.28 7.59
CA ILE A 23 12.94 4.50 9.03
C ILE A 23 11.48 4.70 9.44
N ARG A 24 11.01 3.94 10.43
CA ARG A 24 9.61 3.97 10.89
C ARG A 24 9.52 4.03 12.40
N THR A 25 8.56 4.80 12.90
CA THR A 25 8.27 4.83 14.35
C THR A 25 7.49 3.61 14.85
N THR A 26 6.86 2.85 13.94
CA THR A 26 6.13 1.63 14.26
C THR A 26 6.63 0.47 13.42
N LYS A 27 6.75 -0.70 14.03
CA LYS A 27 7.21 -1.92 13.36
C LYS A 27 6.10 -2.48 12.48
N PRO A 28 6.25 -2.51 11.14
CA PRO A 28 5.29 -3.20 10.30
C PRO A 28 5.38 -4.72 10.51
N ASN A 29 4.37 -5.45 10.06
CA ASN A 29 4.38 -6.92 10.04
C ASN A 29 5.35 -7.46 8.97
N LEU A 30 6.65 -7.21 9.16
CA LEU A 30 7.77 -7.63 8.31
C LEU A 30 8.90 -8.22 9.17
N ARG A 31 9.64 -9.13 8.57
CA ARG A 31 10.81 -9.85 9.11
C ARG A 31 11.87 -9.94 8.01
N LYS A 32 13.12 -10.19 8.40
CA LYS A 32 14.21 -10.47 7.46
C LYS A 32 13.82 -11.62 6.52
N GLY A 33 14.09 -11.45 5.23
CA GLY A 33 13.74 -12.40 4.16
C GLY A 33 12.33 -12.26 3.59
N ASP A 34 11.43 -11.51 4.23
CA ASP A 34 10.09 -11.27 3.67
C ASP A 34 10.16 -10.50 2.35
N THR A 35 9.20 -10.76 1.47
CA THR A 35 8.94 -9.91 0.31
C THR A 35 7.71 -9.03 0.54
N PHE A 36 7.76 -7.79 0.06
CA PHE A 36 6.64 -6.86 0.12
C PHE A 36 6.44 -6.11 -1.20
N ILE A 37 5.22 -5.59 -1.40
CA ILE A 37 4.89 -4.68 -2.48
C ILE A 37 5.01 -3.23 -1.98
N ALA A 38 5.82 -2.43 -2.66
CA ALA A 38 5.96 -1.01 -2.35
C ALA A 38 4.88 -0.20 -3.06
N HIS A 39 4.13 0.58 -2.29
CA HIS A 39 3.18 1.55 -2.80
C HIS A 39 3.70 2.96 -2.56
N CYS A 40 3.65 3.84 -3.56
CA CYS A 40 4.10 5.22 -3.44
C CYS A 40 3.16 6.15 -4.22
N GLY A 41 2.64 7.19 -3.58
CA GLY A 41 1.77 8.18 -4.24
C GLY A 41 0.51 7.59 -4.90
N GLY A 42 -0.04 6.50 -4.37
CA GLY A 42 -1.22 5.83 -4.94
C GLY A 42 -0.94 4.83 -6.07
N ARG A 43 0.34 4.53 -6.34
CA ARG A 43 0.77 3.56 -7.36
C ARG A 43 1.59 2.44 -6.75
N VAL A 44 1.66 1.32 -7.47
CA VAL A 44 2.58 0.23 -7.13
C VAL A 44 3.89 0.45 -7.83
N ILE A 45 4.98 0.40 -7.07
CA ILE A 45 6.33 0.64 -7.59
C ILE A 45 7.02 -0.68 -7.97
N GLY A 46 6.79 -1.73 -7.18
CA GLY A 46 7.46 -3.00 -7.42
C GLY A 46 7.43 -3.93 -6.21
N LYS A 47 8.10 -5.05 -6.36
CA LYS A 47 8.33 -6.06 -5.33
C LYS A 47 9.75 -5.91 -4.77
N PHE A 48 9.85 -5.92 -3.45
CA PHE A 48 11.09 -5.72 -2.71
C PHE A 48 11.29 -6.85 -1.70
N LYS A 49 12.55 -7.11 -1.34
CA LYS A 49 12.94 -8.08 -0.32
C LYS A 49 13.52 -7.36 0.89
N VAL A 50 13.08 -7.73 2.09
CA VAL A 50 13.68 -7.26 3.34
C VAL A 50 15.01 -7.97 3.55
N ILE A 51 16.09 -7.20 3.51
CA ILE A 51 17.45 -7.67 3.78
C ILE A 51 17.71 -7.73 5.28
N ASP A 52 17.21 -6.73 6.01
CA ASP A 52 17.33 -6.70 7.46
C ASP A 52 16.27 -5.81 8.11
N ILE A 53 15.97 -6.08 9.38
CA ILE A 53 15.05 -5.26 10.18
C ILE A 53 15.47 -5.25 11.63
N TYR A 54 15.77 -4.06 12.17
CA TYR A 54 16.27 -3.89 13.53
C TYR A 54 15.75 -2.59 14.17
N LEU A 55 15.86 -2.53 15.49
CA LEU A 55 15.53 -1.33 16.27
C LEU A 55 16.79 -0.50 16.49
N LYS A 56 16.62 0.82 16.53
CA LYS A 56 17.70 1.77 16.80
C LYS A 56 17.13 3.02 17.46
N LYS A 57 17.89 3.67 18.34
CA LYS A 57 17.50 5.00 18.85
C LYS A 57 17.77 6.05 17.77
N ILE A 58 16.99 7.12 17.77
CA ILE A 58 17.14 8.20 16.78
C ILE A 58 18.54 8.80 16.79
N LYS A 59 19.13 9.02 17.97
CA LYS A 59 20.49 9.55 18.09
C LYS A 59 21.54 8.69 17.38
N ASP A 60 21.32 7.38 17.34
CA ASP A 60 22.28 6.42 16.82
C ASP A 60 22.16 6.27 15.29
N ILE A 61 21.14 6.86 14.64
CA ILE A 61 21.00 6.84 13.18
C ILE A 61 22.26 7.45 12.54
N THR A 62 22.82 6.76 11.56
CA THR A 62 24.04 7.17 10.86
C THR A 62 23.73 8.04 9.64
N GLU A 63 24.73 8.80 9.20
CA GLU A 63 24.68 9.57 7.95
C GLU A 63 24.35 8.68 6.74
N GLU A 64 24.97 7.50 6.68
CA GLU A 64 24.73 6.52 5.62
C GLU A 64 23.30 5.99 5.64
N GLU A 65 22.74 5.68 6.82
CA GLU A 65 21.35 5.24 6.92
C GLU A 65 20.38 6.34 6.46
N ALA A 66 20.66 7.62 6.76
CA ALA A 66 19.86 8.73 6.27
C ALA A 66 19.91 8.84 4.74
N LYS A 67 21.09 8.69 4.14
CA LYS A 67 21.28 8.67 2.69
C LYS A 67 20.55 7.52 2.02
N LEU A 68 20.63 6.31 2.57
CA LEU A 68 19.89 5.14 2.07
C LEU A 68 18.37 5.28 2.24
N ASP A 69 17.90 6.09 3.20
CA ASP A 69 16.47 6.47 3.35
C ASP A 69 16.07 7.60 2.37
N GLY A 70 16.99 8.11 1.55
CA GLY A 70 16.72 9.11 0.53
C GLY A 70 16.74 10.54 1.06
N PHE A 71 17.53 10.81 2.10
CA PHE A 71 17.84 12.17 2.57
C PHE A 71 19.26 12.55 2.18
N SER A 72 19.52 13.85 2.02
CA SER A 72 20.86 14.36 1.71
C SER A 72 21.79 14.33 2.93
N SER A 73 21.24 14.42 4.15
CA SER A 73 21.99 14.26 5.40
C SER A 73 21.17 13.72 6.58
N LYS A 74 21.86 13.33 7.66
CA LYS A 74 21.22 12.99 8.95
C LYS A 74 20.40 14.15 9.50
N GLU A 75 20.88 15.39 9.40
CA GLU A 75 20.16 16.57 9.90
C GLU A 75 18.85 16.78 9.12
N GLU A 76 18.84 16.56 7.80
CA GLU A 76 17.63 16.64 7.00
C GLU A 76 16.59 15.61 7.45
N LEU A 77 17.01 14.35 7.61
CA LEU A 77 16.16 13.29 8.14
C LEU A 77 15.58 13.68 9.51
N LEU A 78 16.41 14.19 10.43
CA LEU A 78 15.95 14.54 11.77
C LEU A 78 14.96 15.72 11.76
N ARG A 79 15.17 16.72 10.90
CA ARG A 79 14.20 17.82 10.72
C ARG A 79 12.86 17.28 10.24
N GLU A 80 12.89 16.37 9.28
CA GLU A 80 11.69 15.74 8.73
C GLU A 80 10.96 14.86 9.75
N LEU A 81 11.68 14.06 10.54
CA LEU A 81 11.06 13.25 11.59
C LEU A 81 10.40 14.15 12.65
N ARG A 82 11.03 15.27 13.03
CA ARG A 82 10.46 16.24 13.98
C ARG A 82 9.21 16.93 13.44
N SER A 83 9.08 17.12 12.13
CA SER A 83 7.90 17.76 11.52
C SER A 83 6.64 16.88 11.62
N TYR A 84 6.79 15.56 11.52
CA TYR A 84 5.67 14.61 11.64
C TYR A 84 5.35 14.19 13.08
N TYR A 85 6.35 14.17 13.96
CA TYR A 85 6.20 13.64 15.32
C TYR A 85 6.53 14.71 16.36
N ARG A 86 5.48 15.36 16.89
CA ARG A 86 5.61 16.26 18.04
C ARG A 86 6.23 15.49 19.22
N GLY A 87 7.27 16.06 19.84
CA GLY A 87 7.95 15.43 21.00
C GLY A 87 8.90 14.28 20.65
N LEU A 88 9.44 14.23 19.42
CA LEU A 88 10.45 13.25 19.04
C LEU A 88 11.73 13.44 19.88
N ASN A 89 11.94 12.54 20.85
CA ASN A 89 13.15 12.49 21.68
C ASN A 89 14.23 11.63 20.98
N GLU A 90 15.48 12.05 21.08
CA GLU A 90 16.68 11.33 20.63
C GLU A 90 16.79 9.88 21.12
N ASN A 91 16.25 9.57 22.30
CA ASN A 91 16.24 8.22 22.86
C ASN A 91 15.08 7.35 22.37
N LYS A 92 14.12 7.89 21.60
CA LYS A 92 13.01 7.12 21.07
C LYS A 92 13.51 6.11 20.04
N GLU A 93 13.01 4.88 20.15
CA GLU A 93 13.33 3.81 19.23
C GLU A 93 12.54 3.94 17.93
N VAL A 94 13.23 3.66 16.83
CA VAL A 94 12.69 3.53 15.48
C VAL A 94 13.09 2.19 14.91
N VAL A 95 12.31 1.74 13.94
CA VAL A 95 12.53 0.51 13.20
C VAL A 95 13.20 0.89 11.90
N ILE A 96 14.38 0.32 11.68
CA ILE A 96 15.13 0.41 10.44
C ILE A 96 14.80 -0.82 9.61
N ILE A 97 14.42 -0.62 8.35
CA ILE A 97 14.13 -1.70 7.42
C ILE A 97 15.04 -1.52 6.21
N LYS A 98 16.00 -2.43 6.04
CA LYS A 98 16.85 -2.51 4.85
C LYS A 98 16.20 -3.41 3.83
N PHE A 99 16.18 -3.00 2.58
CA PHE A 99 15.55 -3.74 1.50
C PHE A 99 16.23 -3.51 0.16
N GLU A 100 15.98 -4.43 -0.77
CA GLU A 100 16.46 -4.35 -2.15
C GLU A 100 15.30 -4.60 -3.12
N PRO A 101 15.33 -4.01 -4.33
CA PRO A 101 14.35 -4.33 -5.36
C PRO A 101 14.54 -5.76 -5.85
N LEU A 102 13.44 -6.51 -5.93
CA LEU A 102 13.39 -7.79 -6.65
C LEU A 102 12.85 -7.57 -8.07
N GLU A 103 11.85 -6.71 -8.20
CA GLU A 103 11.20 -6.42 -9.47
C GLU A 103 10.64 -4.99 -9.40
N ILE A 104 11.00 -4.15 -10.36
CA ILE A 104 10.45 -2.80 -10.50
C ILE A 104 9.39 -2.82 -11.60
N PHE A 105 8.18 -2.38 -11.26
CA PHE A 105 7.10 -2.25 -12.22
C PHE A 105 7.24 -0.90 -12.92
N LYS A 106 7.61 -0.94 -14.20
CA LYS A 106 7.76 0.26 -15.03
C LYS A 106 6.41 0.84 -15.47
N ASP A 107 5.39 -0.01 -15.55
CA ASP A 107 4.04 0.39 -15.90
C ASP A 107 3.36 1.10 -14.72
N GLU A 108 2.57 2.13 -15.03
CA GLU A 108 1.85 2.92 -14.02
C GLU A 108 0.62 2.16 -13.47
N ILE A 109 0.84 1.03 -12.79
CA ILE A 109 -0.23 0.28 -12.14
C ILE A 109 -0.67 1.04 -10.90
N SER A 110 -1.92 1.49 -10.87
CA SER A 110 -2.47 2.09 -9.67
C SER A 110 -2.53 1.07 -8.53
N SER A 111 -2.40 1.51 -7.29
CA SER A 111 -2.56 0.61 -6.12
C SER A 111 -3.91 -0.09 -6.10
N GLU A 112 -4.91 0.49 -6.76
CA GLU A 112 -6.25 -0.08 -6.93
C GLU A 112 -6.23 -1.19 -7.97
N ASP A 113 -5.69 -0.95 -9.17
CA ASP A 113 -5.57 -1.95 -10.25
C ASP A 113 -4.71 -3.16 -9.84
N PHE A 114 -3.65 -2.93 -9.09
CA PHE A 114 -2.83 -4.03 -8.59
C PHE A 114 -3.59 -4.95 -7.61
N ALA A 115 -4.56 -4.42 -6.85
CA ALA A 115 -5.41 -5.24 -6.00
C ALA A 115 -6.26 -6.25 -6.81
N TRP A 116 -6.43 -5.99 -8.10
CA TRP A 116 -7.14 -6.79 -9.10
C TRP A 116 -6.21 -7.65 -9.96
N GLY A 117 -4.95 -7.84 -9.55
CA GLY A 117 -3.97 -8.61 -10.32
C GLY A 117 -3.36 -7.85 -11.50
N GLY A 118 -3.29 -6.51 -11.43
CA GLY A 118 -2.64 -5.67 -12.43
C GLY A 118 -3.51 -5.34 -13.64
N ARG A 119 -4.78 -5.77 -13.66
CA ARG A 119 -5.75 -5.36 -14.67
C ARG A 119 -6.43 -4.06 -14.25
N LYS A 120 -6.64 -3.17 -15.22
CA LYS A 120 -7.54 -2.03 -15.05
C LYS A 120 -8.97 -2.56 -15.00
N ILE A 121 -9.50 -2.72 -13.79
CA ILE A 121 -10.88 -3.19 -13.59
C ILE A 121 -11.70 -2.00 -13.12
N ASP A 122 -12.74 -1.68 -13.88
CA ASP A 122 -13.76 -0.75 -13.42
C ASP A 122 -14.55 -1.42 -12.28
N PRO A 123 -14.52 -0.87 -11.04
CA PRO A 123 -15.27 -1.42 -9.92
C PRO A 123 -16.78 -1.54 -10.18
N VAL A 124 -17.36 -0.66 -11.01
CA VAL A 124 -18.78 -0.66 -11.36
C VAL A 124 -19.09 -1.82 -12.30
N GLU A 125 -18.27 -2.04 -13.32
CA GLU A 125 -18.46 -3.16 -14.25
C GLU A 125 -18.25 -4.51 -13.54
N LEU A 126 -17.26 -4.60 -12.65
CA LEU A 126 -17.09 -5.78 -11.82
C LEU A 126 -18.28 -6.00 -10.89
N ALA A 127 -18.84 -4.94 -10.30
CA ALA A 127 -20.03 -5.05 -9.45
C ALA A 127 -21.24 -5.61 -10.21
N LYS A 128 -21.50 -5.11 -11.44
CA LYS A 128 -22.56 -5.62 -12.32
C LYS A 128 -22.35 -7.10 -12.63
N LEU A 129 -21.14 -7.46 -13.05
CA LEU A 129 -20.79 -8.84 -13.38
C LEU A 129 -20.95 -9.78 -12.18
N LEU A 130 -20.58 -9.33 -10.98
CA LEU A 130 -20.77 -10.10 -9.75
C LEU A 130 -22.24 -10.31 -9.42
N LEU A 131 -23.09 -9.27 -9.52
CA LEU A 131 -24.54 -9.42 -9.28
C LEU A 131 -25.18 -10.45 -10.22
N GLU A 132 -24.68 -10.53 -11.45
CA GLU A 132 -25.16 -11.45 -12.49
C GLU A 132 -24.61 -12.88 -12.32
N LYS A 133 -23.30 -13.04 -12.06
CA LYS A 133 -22.59 -14.33 -12.19
C LYS A 133 -22.13 -14.94 -10.87
N ASP A 134 -22.10 -14.19 -9.77
CA ASP A 134 -21.60 -14.68 -8.48
C ASP A 134 -22.74 -15.17 -7.58
N ASP A 135 -22.91 -16.48 -7.54
CA ASP A 135 -23.85 -17.24 -6.73
C ASP A 135 -23.57 -17.18 -5.21
N ARG A 136 -22.40 -16.68 -4.77
CA ARG A 136 -22.04 -16.60 -3.35
C ARG A 136 -22.28 -15.24 -2.70
N LEU A 137 -22.92 -14.31 -3.41
CA LEU A 137 -23.26 -13.01 -2.84
C LEU A 137 -24.39 -13.14 -1.81
N THR A 138 -24.15 -12.63 -0.60
CA THR A 138 -25.21 -12.43 0.39
C THR A 138 -26.08 -11.24 0.00
N GLU A 139 -27.28 -11.15 0.55
CA GLU A 139 -28.21 -10.02 0.33
C GLU A 139 -27.54 -8.67 0.64
N LYS A 140 -26.82 -8.60 1.77
CA LYS A 140 -26.02 -7.43 2.14
C LYS A 140 -24.89 -7.12 1.16
N HIS A 141 -24.25 -8.13 0.57
CA HIS A 141 -23.26 -7.88 -0.50
C HIS A 141 -23.93 -7.30 -1.74
N ARG A 142 -25.11 -7.81 -2.12
CA ARG A 142 -25.88 -7.29 -3.25
C ARG A 142 -26.25 -5.83 -3.06
N GLU A 143 -26.80 -5.47 -1.89
CA GLU A 143 -27.10 -4.07 -1.54
C GLU A 143 -25.87 -3.16 -1.69
N TYR A 144 -24.71 -3.58 -1.20
CA TYR A 144 -23.49 -2.79 -1.35
C TYR A 144 -23.03 -2.66 -2.81
N LEU A 145 -23.15 -3.71 -3.62
CA LEU A 145 -22.81 -3.64 -5.04
C LEU A 145 -23.77 -2.72 -5.81
N GLU A 146 -25.07 -2.73 -5.48
CA GLU A 146 -26.06 -1.83 -6.07
C GLU A 146 -25.80 -0.36 -5.71
N ILE A 147 -25.46 -0.07 -4.45
CA ILE A 147 -25.03 1.28 -4.04
C ILE A 147 -23.78 1.70 -4.82
N LEU A 148 -22.81 0.80 -4.99
CA LEU A 148 -21.62 1.10 -5.79
C LEU A 148 -21.96 1.44 -7.23
N ILE A 149 -22.84 0.66 -7.87
CA ILE A 149 -23.28 0.91 -9.25
C ILE A 149 -23.98 2.26 -9.36
N LYS A 150 -24.90 2.56 -8.43
CA LYS A 150 -25.64 3.84 -8.41
C LYS A 150 -24.73 5.05 -8.24
N GLU A 151 -23.75 4.96 -7.35
CA GLU A 151 -22.85 6.07 -7.01
C GLU A 151 -21.66 6.21 -7.97
N GLY A 152 -21.40 5.19 -8.80
CA GLY A 152 -20.41 5.19 -9.87
C GLY A 152 -18.94 5.15 -9.41
N SER A 153 -18.67 5.09 -8.10
CA SER A 153 -17.31 4.92 -7.58
C SER A 153 -17.29 4.43 -6.13
N ILE A 154 -16.25 3.67 -5.76
CA ILE A 154 -16.03 3.20 -4.38
C ILE A 154 -15.97 4.36 -3.38
N ARG A 155 -15.40 5.51 -3.79
CA ARG A 155 -15.30 6.69 -2.93
C ARG A 155 -16.69 7.25 -2.59
N LYS A 156 -17.53 7.50 -3.61
CA LYS A 156 -18.87 8.06 -3.43
C LYS A 156 -19.78 7.09 -2.66
N ALA A 157 -19.73 5.81 -3.03
CA ALA A 157 -20.47 4.74 -2.34
C ALA A 157 -20.09 4.63 -0.86
N ALA A 158 -18.80 4.74 -0.52
CA ALA A 158 -18.37 4.76 0.88
C ALA A 158 -18.85 5.99 1.65
N ILE A 159 -18.81 7.18 1.03
CA ILE A 159 -19.37 8.40 1.64
C ILE A 159 -20.87 8.22 1.93
N LYS A 160 -21.62 7.63 0.98
CA LYS A 160 -23.05 7.32 1.16
C LYS A 160 -23.32 6.38 2.35
N LEU A 161 -22.42 5.43 2.60
CA LEU A 161 -22.48 4.51 3.76
C LEU A 161 -21.97 5.10 5.08
N GLY A 162 -21.65 6.39 5.13
CA GLY A 162 -21.25 7.08 6.36
C GLY A 162 -19.74 7.32 6.50
N GLY A 163 -18.95 7.24 5.43
CA GLY A 163 -17.60 7.81 5.40
C GLY A 163 -16.55 7.06 4.58
N LEU A 164 -15.41 7.72 4.33
CA LEU A 164 -14.30 7.18 3.52
C LEU A 164 -13.66 5.92 4.11
N ASN A 165 -13.81 5.65 5.40
CA ASN A 165 -13.38 4.41 6.06
C ASN A 165 -14.17 3.18 5.57
N LYS A 166 -15.37 3.36 5.02
CA LYS A 166 -16.21 2.28 4.48
C LYS A 166 -15.72 1.70 3.15
N ARG A 167 -14.75 2.33 2.48
CA ARG A 167 -14.16 1.85 1.21
C ARG A 167 -13.63 0.41 1.31
N GLY A 168 -13.16 0.01 2.50
CA GLY A 168 -12.68 -1.35 2.75
C GLY A 168 -13.74 -2.43 2.52
N ILE A 169 -15.02 -2.11 2.77
CA ILE A 169 -16.15 -3.04 2.58
C ILE A 169 -16.30 -3.38 1.10
N PHE A 170 -16.46 -2.36 0.25
CA PHE A 170 -16.59 -2.54 -1.21
C PHE A 170 -15.39 -3.27 -1.80
N ARG A 171 -14.17 -2.83 -1.46
CA ARG A 171 -12.94 -3.46 -1.95
C ARG A 171 -12.85 -4.92 -1.57
N LYS A 172 -13.27 -5.28 -0.35
CA LYS A 172 -13.29 -6.67 0.10
C LYS A 172 -14.28 -7.51 -0.72
N ILE A 173 -15.52 -7.05 -0.86
CA ILE A 173 -16.57 -7.76 -1.60
C ILE A 173 -16.16 -7.97 -3.06
N LEU A 174 -15.75 -6.89 -3.73
CA LEU A 174 -15.27 -6.94 -5.10
C LEU A 174 -14.08 -7.89 -5.24
N ARG A 175 -13.10 -7.86 -4.32
CA ARG A 175 -11.89 -8.71 -4.37
C ARG A 175 -12.21 -10.18 -4.24
N GLU A 176 -13.03 -10.53 -3.27
CA GLU A 176 -13.44 -11.91 -3.06
C GLU A 176 -14.26 -12.41 -4.26
N GLY A 177 -15.17 -11.58 -4.77
CA GLY A 177 -15.93 -11.87 -5.98
C GLY A 177 -15.05 -12.08 -7.21
N PHE A 178 -14.11 -11.17 -7.47
CA PHE A 178 -13.15 -11.28 -8.56
C PHE A 178 -12.38 -12.60 -8.52
N ILE A 179 -11.87 -13.00 -7.34
CA ILE A 179 -11.16 -14.27 -7.17
C ILE A 179 -12.08 -15.46 -7.49
N ARG A 180 -13.36 -15.40 -7.10
CA ARG A 180 -14.34 -16.45 -7.42
C ARG A 180 -14.62 -16.54 -8.91
N LEU A 181 -14.89 -15.42 -9.58
CA LEU A 181 -15.13 -15.39 -11.02
C LEU A 181 -13.91 -15.91 -11.81
N LYS A 182 -12.70 -15.51 -11.41
CA LYS A 182 -11.46 -16.00 -12.00
C LYS A 182 -11.29 -17.52 -11.85
N ARG A 183 -11.59 -18.06 -10.66
CA ARG A 183 -11.56 -19.52 -10.43
C ARG A 183 -12.58 -20.29 -11.27
N LYS A 184 -13.71 -19.66 -11.60
CA LYS A 184 -14.74 -20.21 -12.50
C LYS A 184 -14.40 -20.04 -13.99
N GLY A 185 -13.29 -19.38 -14.34
CA GLY A 185 -12.91 -19.12 -15.73
C GLY A 185 -13.78 -18.07 -16.44
N ILE A 186 -14.54 -17.26 -15.69
CA ILE A 186 -15.39 -16.20 -16.26
C ILE A 186 -14.56 -14.98 -16.67
N ILE A 187 -13.42 -14.75 -15.98
CA ILE A 187 -12.47 -13.64 -16.21
C ILE A 187 -11.01 -14.10 -16.03
#